data_AF-A0A944HLT2-F1
#
_entry.id   AF-A0A944HLT2-F1
#
_cell.length_a   1.000
_cell.length_b   1.000
_cell.length_c   1.000
_cell.angle_alpha   90.00
_cell.angle_beta   90.00
_cell.angle_gamma   90.00
#
_symmetry.space_group_name_H-M   'P 1'
#
loop_
_entity.id
_entity.type
_entity.pdbx_description
1 polymer ?
#
loop_
_entity_poly.entity_id
_entity_poly.type
_entity_poly.pdbx_seq_one_letter_code
_entity_poly.pdbx_strand_id
1 'polypeptide(L)'
;MADSPAHHPGDGGGGPAPPGGQHGDLQPVRRAPPCRSVPRARPLPPDRWAEGGDAHRAYAPFGLGPHRCVGEAFALTEATMALATLVGRWRLRPAPGVVVRPSRRAVLTPERLPMDVFAR
;
A
#
# COMPACT_ATOMS: atom_id res chain seq x y z
N MET A 1 -16.02 30.15 -43.68
CA MET A 1 -16.73 28.87 -43.50
C MET A 1 -15.80 27.76 -43.94
N ALA A 2 -14.98 27.25 -43.02
CA ALA A 2 -14.39 25.91 -43.04
C ALA A 2 -13.71 25.73 -41.69
N ASP A 3 -14.31 24.85 -40.90
CA ASP A 3 -14.05 24.57 -39.50
C ASP A 3 -12.68 23.92 -39.28
N SER A 4 -12.05 24.21 -38.14
CA SER A 4 -10.81 23.54 -37.70
C SER A 4 -11.14 22.17 -37.09
N PRO A 5 -10.44 21.08 -37.45
CA PRO A 5 -10.63 19.82 -36.74
C PRO A 5 -9.84 19.83 -35.42
N ALA A 6 -10.55 19.46 -34.36
CA ALA A 6 -10.07 19.37 -32.99
C ALA A 6 -8.91 18.37 -32.83
N HIS A 7 -7.94 18.75 -32.00
CA HIS A 7 -6.84 17.90 -31.55
C HIS A 7 -7.38 16.90 -30.52
N HIS A 8 -7.43 15.61 -30.86
CA HIS A 8 -7.73 14.54 -29.91
C HIS A 8 -6.47 14.20 -29.10
N PRO A 9 -6.48 14.28 -27.75
CA PRO A 9 -5.39 13.79 -26.94
C PRO A 9 -5.63 12.32 -26.56
N GLY A 10 -4.58 11.52 -26.65
CA GLY A 10 -4.51 10.23 -25.96
C GLY A 10 -4.46 9.01 -26.87
N ASP A 11 -3.36 8.85 -27.59
CA ASP A 11 -2.95 7.53 -28.09
C ASP A 11 -1.63 7.15 -27.41
N GLY A 12 -1.76 6.70 -26.16
CA GLY A 12 -0.67 6.00 -25.47
C GLY A 12 -0.54 4.63 -26.10
N GLY A 13 0.42 4.48 -27.01
CA GLY A 13 0.65 3.26 -27.78
C GLY A 13 0.62 1.99 -26.94
N GLY A 14 -0.50 1.28 -27.02
CA GLY A 14 -0.73 -0.04 -26.47
C GLY A 14 -1.86 -0.65 -27.27
N GLY A 15 -1.55 -1.63 -28.12
CA GLY A 15 -2.56 -2.33 -28.92
C GLY A 15 -3.67 -2.91 -28.04
N PRO A 16 -4.87 -3.16 -28.62
CA PRO A 16 -6.01 -3.63 -27.85
C PRO A 16 -5.66 -4.92 -27.09
N ALA A 17 -5.92 -4.91 -25.79
CA ALA A 17 -5.75 -6.08 -24.94
C ALA A 17 -6.67 -7.21 -25.43
N PRO A 18 -6.19 -8.47 -25.49
CA PRO A 18 -7.02 -9.58 -25.95
C PRO A 18 -8.23 -9.79 -25.03
N PRO A 19 -9.41 -10.12 -25.60
CA PRO A 19 -10.60 -10.40 -24.79
C PRO A 19 -10.35 -11.58 -23.84
N GLY A 20 -10.61 -11.38 -22.55
CA GLY A 20 -10.34 -12.36 -21.50
C GLY A 20 -8.98 -12.22 -20.80
N GLY A 21 -8.15 -11.24 -21.20
CA GLY A 21 -6.92 -10.92 -20.49
C GLY A 21 -7.20 -10.24 -19.15
N GLN A 22 -6.88 -10.91 -18.06
CA GLN A 22 -6.87 -10.30 -16.72
C GLN A 22 -5.56 -9.52 -16.53
N HIS A 23 -5.61 -8.20 -16.74
CA HIS A 23 -4.54 -7.29 -16.35
C HIS A 23 -4.58 -7.08 -14.84
N GLY A 24 -3.91 -7.97 -14.11
CA GLY A 24 -3.55 -7.71 -12.73
C GLY A 24 -2.20 -7.01 -12.68
N ASP A 25 -2.18 -5.70 -12.46
CA ASP A 25 -0.98 -4.99 -12.02
C ASP A 25 -0.68 -5.39 -10.56
N LEU A 26 -0.31 -6.65 -10.38
CA LEU A 26 0.33 -7.13 -9.16
C LEU A 26 1.69 -6.45 -9.10
N GLN A 27 1.77 -5.34 -8.37
CA GLN A 27 3.04 -4.76 -7.94
C GLN A 27 3.87 -5.89 -7.30
N PRO A 28 4.93 -6.38 -7.94
CA PRO A 28 5.71 -7.46 -7.37
C PRO A 28 6.39 -6.91 -6.12
N VAL A 29 6.11 -7.50 -4.97
CA VAL A 29 6.91 -7.26 -3.77
C VAL A 29 8.31 -7.73 -4.11
N ARG A 30 9.21 -6.79 -4.40
CA ARG A 30 10.61 -7.08 -4.73
C ARG A 30 11.22 -7.79 -3.53
N ARG A 31 11.49 -9.08 -3.71
CA ARG A 31 12.19 -9.90 -2.73
C ARG A 31 13.64 -9.45 -2.73
N ALA A 32 14.04 -8.72 -1.68
CA ALA A 32 15.45 -8.47 -1.46
C ALA A 32 16.19 -9.83 -1.32
N PRO A 33 17.38 -10.00 -1.90
CA PRO A 33 18.21 -11.18 -1.64
C PRO A 33 18.44 -11.31 -0.13
N PRO A 34 18.78 -12.50 0.40
CA PRO A 34 19.08 -12.69 1.81
C PRO A 34 20.38 -11.96 2.18
N CYS A 35 20.31 -10.65 2.36
CA CYS A 35 21.39 -9.84 2.90
C CYS A 35 21.38 -9.98 4.42
N ARG A 36 22.52 -10.40 4.98
CA ARG A 36 22.75 -10.70 6.41
C ARG A 36 22.70 -9.46 7.32
N SER A 37 22.52 -8.28 6.74
CA SER A 37 22.20 -7.02 7.41
C SER A 37 21.01 -6.38 6.70
N VAL A 38 19.84 -6.41 7.30
CA VAL A 38 18.71 -5.60 6.84
C VAL A 38 19.10 -4.15 7.14
N PRO A 39 19.29 -3.27 6.14
CA PRO A 39 19.57 -1.86 6.41
C PRO A 39 18.46 -1.32 7.30
N ARG A 40 18.82 -0.42 8.23
CA ARG A 40 17.83 0.21 9.10
C ARG A 40 16.74 0.82 8.23
N ALA A 41 15.49 0.36 8.38
CA ALA A 41 14.39 0.85 7.57
C ALA A 41 14.30 2.38 7.71
N ARG A 42 14.24 3.09 6.58
CA ARG A 42 14.07 4.55 6.59
C ARG A 42 12.73 4.87 7.26
N PRO A 43 12.65 5.91 8.11
CA PRO A 43 11.38 6.39 8.64
C PRO A 43 10.41 6.65 7.49
N LEU A 44 9.16 6.23 7.67
CA LEU A 44 8.10 6.39 6.69
C LEU A 44 7.15 7.50 7.21
N PRO A 45 7.43 8.79 6.91
CA PRO A 45 6.72 9.90 7.53
C PRO A 45 5.23 9.86 7.14
N PRO A 46 4.30 9.99 8.11
CA PRO A 46 2.86 9.97 7.85
C PRO A 46 2.44 11.18 7.00
N ASP A 47 3.07 12.34 7.23
CA ASP A 47 2.71 13.61 6.59
C ASP A 47 3.01 13.66 5.09
N ARG A 48 3.69 12.66 4.53
CA ARG A 48 3.92 12.56 3.07
C ARG A 48 2.64 12.52 2.22
N TRP A 49 1.50 12.29 2.88
CA TRP A 49 0.18 12.22 2.25
C TRP A 49 -0.67 13.47 2.49
N ALA A 50 -0.18 14.46 3.26
CA ALA A 50 -0.98 15.58 3.73
C ALA A 50 -1.41 16.55 2.62
N GLU A 51 -0.56 16.76 1.61
CA GLU A 51 -0.77 17.80 0.59
C GLU A 51 -1.50 17.29 -0.67
N GLY A 52 -1.93 16.02 -0.69
CA GLY A 52 -2.47 15.39 -1.91
C GLY A 52 -1.43 15.32 -3.05
N GLY A 53 -1.84 14.91 -4.24
CA GLY A 53 -0.98 14.86 -5.43
C GLY A 53 -0.73 13.46 -5.99
N ASP A 54 0.21 13.34 -6.93
CA ASP A 54 0.39 12.12 -7.74
C ASP A 54 0.83 10.91 -6.92
N ALA A 55 1.59 11.12 -5.84
CA ALA A 55 1.92 10.06 -4.90
C ALA A 55 0.65 9.44 -4.28
N HIS A 56 -0.33 10.27 -3.90
CA HIS A 56 -1.60 9.82 -3.33
C HIS A 56 -2.42 9.02 -4.37
N ARG A 57 -2.36 9.41 -5.65
CA ARG A 57 -3.03 8.68 -6.75
C ARG A 57 -2.35 7.36 -7.10
N ALA A 58 -1.04 7.25 -6.89
CA ALA A 58 -0.27 6.02 -7.11
C ALA A 58 -0.45 4.97 -5.99
N TYR A 59 -1.08 5.33 -4.87
CA TYR A 59 -1.32 4.44 -3.74
C TYR A 59 -2.72 3.82 -3.80
N ALA A 60 -2.82 2.57 -4.25
CA ALA A 60 -4.08 1.85 -4.41
C ALA A 60 -4.10 0.50 -3.66
N PRO A 61 -4.05 0.49 -2.31
CA PRO A 61 -3.93 -0.75 -1.52
C PRO A 61 -5.16 -1.67 -1.60
N PHE A 62 -6.30 -1.15 -2.07
CA PHE A 62 -7.55 -1.88 -2.23
C PHE A 62 -7.92 -2.11 -3.71
N GLY A 63 -6.98 -1.86 -4.63
CA GLY A 63 -7.22 -1.91 -6.08
C GLY A 63 -7.98 -0.68 -6.61
N LEU A 64 -8.21 -0.67 -7.92
CA LEU A 64 -8.91 0.40 -8.64
C LEU A 64 -10.01 -0.20 -9.54
N GLY A 65 -11.00 0.63 -9.89
CA GLY A 65 -12.04 0.25 -10.87
C GLY A 65 -13.07 -0.76 -10.34
N PRO A 66 -13.71 -1.54 -11.24
CA PRO A 66 -14.87 -2.39 -10.90
C PRO A 66 -14.53 -3.58 -10.00
N HIS A 67 -13.26 -3.97 -9.91
CA HIS A 67 -12.79 -5.06 -9.05
C HIS A 67 -12.08 -4.54 -7.78
N ARG A 68 -12.26 -3.26 -7.43
CA ARG A 68 -11.79 -2.73 -6.14
C ARG A 68 -12.38 -3.52 -4.97
N CYS A 69 -11.63 -3.61 -3.87
CA CYS A 69 -12.08 -4.29 -2.67
C CYS A 69 -13.40 -3.69 -2.18
N VAL A 70 -14.44 -4.51 -2.13
CA VAL A 70 -15.75 -4.12 -1.58
C VAL A 70 -15.66 -3.70 -0.10
N GLY A 71 -14.63 -4.18 0.61
CA GLY A 71 -14.38 -3.89 2.02
C GLY A 71 -13.53 -2.65 2.30
N GLU A 72 -13.17 -1.84 1.30
CA GLU A 72 -12.27 -0.69 1.49
C GLU A 72 -12.73 0.28 2.59
N ALA A 73 -13.99 0.73 2.52
CA ALA A 73 -14.52 1.68 3.50
C ALA A 73 -14.55 1.09 4.92
N PHE A 74 -14.93 -0.19 5.03
CA PHE A 74 -14.95 -0.90 6.30
C PHE A 74 -13.55 -1.05 6.89
N ALA A 75 -12.59 -1.53 6.09
CA ALA A 75 -11.21 -1.74 6.51
C ALA A 75 -10.53 -0.44 6.97
N LEU A 76 -10.74 0.67 6.24
CA LEU A 76 -10.20 1.97 6.63
C LEU A 76 -10.82 2.48 7.94
N THR A 77 -12.13 2.28 8.11
CA THR A 77 -12.82 2.68 9.35
C THR A 77 -12.30 1.90 10.54
N GLU A 78 -12.24 0.57 10.43
CA GLU A 78 -11.77 -0.31 11.50
C GLU A 78 -10.31 -0.03 11.84
N ALA A 79 -9.43 0.05 10.83
CA ALA A 79 -8.02 0.33 11.05
C ALA A 79 -7.79 1.69 11.72
N THR A 80 -8.56 2.71 11.35
CA THR A 80 -8.48 4.04 11.96
C THR A 80 -8.92 4.01 13.41
N MET A 81 -10.04 3.36 13.73
CA MET A 81 -10.55 3.24 15.11
C MET A 81 -9.60 2.43 15.99
N ALA A 82 -9.11 1.30 15.48
CA ALA A 82 -8.14 0.46 16.18
C ALA A 82 -6.85 1.24 16.45
N LEU A 83 -6.31 1.93 15.44
CA LEU A 83 -5.10 2.72 15.58
C LEU A 83 -5.28 3.86 16.59
N ALA A 84 -6.35 4.65 16.48
CA ALA A 84 -6.65 5.75 17.39
C ALA A 84 -6.77 5.27 18.85
N THR A 85 -7.42 4.12 19.05
CA THR A 85 -7.55 3.50 20.38
C THR A 85 -6.20 3.05 20.92
N LEU A 86 -5.42 2.35 20.09
CA LEU A 86 -4.12 1.81 20.48
C LEU A 86 -3.13 2.92 20.86
N VAL A 87 -2.98 3.92 19.98
CA VAL A 87 -2.05 5.03 20.23
C VAL A 87 -2.56 5.96 21.31
N GLY A 88 -3.88 6.10 21.48
CA GLY A 88 -4.46 6.93 22.54
C GLY A 88 -4.15 6.40 23.95
N ARG A 89 -4.05 5.08 24.11
CA ARG A 89 -3.96 4.43 25.44
C ARG A 89 -2.60 3.81 25.76
N TRP A 90 -1.81 3.48 24.75
CA TRP A 90 -0.54 2.78 24.95
C TRP A 90 0.61 3.37 24.14
N ARG A 91 1.83 3.17 24.64
CA ARG A 91 3.07 3.25 23.86
C ARG A 91 3.51 1.83 23.52
N LEU A 92 3.77 1.57 22.24
CA LEU A 92 4.18 0.25 21.74
C LEU A 92 5.64 0.31 21.31
N ARG A 93 6.46 -0.66 21.74
CA ARG A 93 7.85 -0.81 21.27
C ARG A 93 8.10 -2.24 20.80
N PRO A 94 8.79 -2.48 19.67
CA PRO A 94 9.21 -3.83 19.32
C PRO A 94 10.08 -4.43 20.42
N ALA A 95 9.81 -5.68 20.81
CA ALA A 95 10.63 -6.37 21.78
C ALA A 95 12.09 -6.47 21.29
N PRO A 96 13.09 -6.26 22.17
CA PRO A 96 14.49 -6.25 21.76
C PRO A 96 14.95 -7.59 21.20
N GLY A 97 15.90 -7.56 20.26
CA GLY A 97 16.53 -8.76 19.70
C GLY A 97 15.69 -9.52 18.67
N VAL A 98 14.54 -9.00 18.24
CA VAL A 98 13.67 -9.69 17.28
C VAL A 98 13.86 -9.18 15.87
N VAL A 99 14.14 -10.11 14.95
CA VAL A 99 14.17 -9.85 13.51
C VAL A 99 12.81 -10.17 12.91
N VAL A 100 12.10 -9.14 12.43
CA VAL A 100 10.81 -9.29 11.76
C VAL A 100 11.04 -9.82 10.34
N ARG A 101 10.41 -10.95 10.02
CA ARG A 101 10.44 -11.54 8.67
C ARG A 101 9.02 -11.58 8.09
N PRO A 102 8.85 -11.27 6.79
CA PRO A 102 7.57 -11.42 6.13
C PRO A 102 7.26 -12.91 5.93
N SER A 103 6.05 -13.32 6.30
CA SER A 103 5.51 -14.63 6.01
C SER A 103 5.13 -14.72 4.53
N ARG A 104 5.23 -15.92 3.96
CA ARG A 104 4.84 -16.20 2.56
C ARG A 104 3.45 -16.84 2.54
N ARG A 105 2.44 -16.03 2.82
CA ARG A 105 1.03 -16.42 2.79
C ARG A 105 0.33 -15.63 1.68
N ALA A 106 -0.98 -15.88 1.52
CA ALA A 106 -1.83 -15.13 0.57
C ALA A 106 -1.77 -13.61 0.80
N VAL A 107 -1.56 -13.19 2.05
CA VAL A 107 -1.33 -11.79 2.44
C VAL A 107 0.01 -11.71 3.17
N LEU A 108 0.74 -10.61 2.95
CA LEU A 108 1.97 -10.34 3.70
C LEU A 108 1.65 -10.00 5.15
N THR A 109 2.19 -10.79 6.05
CA THR A 109 2.14 -10.56 7.50
C THR A 109 3.51 -10.86 8.10
N PRO A 110 3.87 -10.30 9.26
CA PRO A 110 5.06 -10.76 9.96
C PRO A 110 4.89 -12.23 10.40
N GLU A 111 5.96 -13.01 10.35
CA GLU A 111 5.98 -14.35 10.98
C GLU A 111 5.77 -14.24 12.49
N ARG A 112 6.42 -13.26 13.12
CA ARG A 112 6.23 -12.84 14.52
C ARG A 112 6.51 -11.35 14.66
N LEU A 113 5.77 -10.68 15.54
CA LEU A 113 5.97 -9.28 15.92
C LEU A 113 5.64 -9.08 17.41
N PRO A 114 6.49 -9.59 18.33
CA PRO A 114 6.32 -9.31 19.76
C PRO A 114 6.56 -7.83 20.04
N MET A 115 5.69 -7.24 20.85
CA MET A 115 5.71 -5.83 21.22
C MET A 115 5.61 -5.70 22.73
N ASP A 116 6.46 -4.85 23.31
CA ASP A 116 6.30 -4.35 24.67
C ASP A 116 5.24 -3.24 24.67
N VAL A 117 4.29 -3.32 25.60
CA VAL A 117 3.15 -2.41 25.71
C VAL A 117 3.24 -1.66 27.03
N PHE A 118 3.28 -0.34 26.95
CA PHE A 118 3.33 0.55 28.12
C PHE A 118 2.04 1.37 28.16
N ALA A 119 1.41 1.49 29.32
CA ALA A 119 0.31 2.45 29.50
C ALA A 119 0.82 3.88 29.22
N ARG A 120 -0.03 4.70 28.60
CA ARG A 120 0.23 6.14 28.43
C ARG A 120 -0.12 6.93 29.67
#